data_AF-A0A6B1GZK0-F1
#
_entry.id   AF-A0A6B1GZK0-F1
#
_cell.length_a   1.000
_cell.length_b   1.000
_cell.length_c   1.000
_cell.angle_alpha   90.00
_cell.angle_beta   90.00
_cell.angle_gamma   90.00
#
_symmetry.space_group_name_H-M   'P 1'
#
loop_
_entity.id
_entity.type
_entity.pdbx_description
1 polymer ?
#
loop_
_entity_poly.entity_id
_entity_poly.type
_entity_poly.pdbx_seq_one_letter_code
_entity_poly.pdbx_strand_id
1 'polypeptide(L)'
;MTEAPSASVQAPPGFDQGLVAVVKKDCPTCQMVEPVLAEVRRHRPVLVVTQDDPAFPAEGSPVHDADLTLSHRLGIEIVPTLLTREGGSTSATAIGWNREQWQDVTGVGELGVDLPPSRPGCGALNVEPPHVERLAALFADGGARRVELGDQEDDVEACFARGWTDGLPVVPPTPERVERMLAGTRRDRAEMLGLVAPDYGECTVEK
;
A
#
# COMPACT_ATOMS: atom_id res chain seq x y z
N MET A 1 24.03 -13.92 7.59
CA MET A 1 22.89 -13.31 8.33
C MET A 1 22.86 -11.87 7.90
N THR A 2 22.14 -11.58 6.84
CA THR A 2 21.96 -10.22 6.33
C THR A 2 20.45 -10.02 6.30
N GLU A 3 19.98 -9.07 7.09
CA GLU A 3 18.57 -8.73 7.26
C GLU A 3 17.89 -8.60 5.90
N ALA A 4 16.70 -9.20 5.77
CA ALA A 4 15.74 -8.78 4.77
C ALA A 4 15.58 -7.25 4.89
N PRO A 5 15.48 -6.49 3.79
CA PRO A 5 15.30 -5.05 3.89
C PRO A 5 14.06 -4.80 4.74
N SER A 6 14.26 -4.33 5.97
CA SER A 6 13.16 -3.95 6.84
C SER A 6 12.47 -2.80 6.12
N ALA A 7 11.26 -3.03 5.61
CA ALA A 7 10.41 -2.01 5.04
C ALA A 7 9.87 -1.06 6.12
N SER A 8 10.71 -0.66 7.06
CA SER A 8 10.44 0.39 8.02
C SER A 8 10.76 1.73 7.36
N VAL A 9 9.98 2.07 6.31
CA VAL A 9 9.77 3.50 6.01
C VAL A 9 9.29 4.11 7.31
N GLN A 10 10.13 4.96 7.90
CA GLN A 10 9.83 5.56 9.19
C GLN A 10 8.62 6.46 8.99
N ALA A 11 7.56 6.22 9.77
CA ALA A 11 6.35 7.00 9.65
C ALA A 11 6.66 8.49 9.90
N PRO A 12 6.15 9.42 9.07
CA PRO A 12 6.41 10.83 9.24
C PRO A 12 5.77 11.35 10.55
N PRO A 13 6.26 12.47 11.11
CA PRO A 13 5.62 13.11 12.25
C PRO A 13 4.12 13.36 12.02
N GLY A 14 3.29 13.03 13.01
CA GLY A 14 1.83 13.17 12.92
C GLY A 14 1.10 11.99 12.26
N PHE A 15 1.82 10.98 11.76
CA PHE A 15 1.19 9.80 11.14
C PHE A 15 0.37 8.95 12.13
N ASP A 16 0.81 8.86 13.38
CA ASP A 16 0.14 8.03 14.41
C ASP A 16 -0.72 8.84 15.38
N GLN A 17 -0.72 10.17 15.28
CA GLN A 17 -1.43 11.06 16.18
C GLN A 17 -1.93 12.31 15.44
N GLY A 18 -3.25 12.48 15.37
CA GLY A 18 -3.90 13.63 14.74
C GLY A 18 -4.59 13.29 13.42
N LEU A 19 -4.82 14.32 12.58
CA LEU A 19 -5.50 14.14 11.30
C LEU A 19 -4.51 13.73 10.22
N VAL A 20 -4.88 12.73 9.42
CA VAL A 20 -4.15 12.30 8.22
C VAL A 20 -5.09 12.26 7.03
N ALA A 21 -4.77 13.00 5.97
CA ALA A 21 -5.49 12.95 4.70
C ALA A 21 -4.62 12.25 3.65
N VAL A 22 -5.18 11.24 2.99
CA VAL A 22 -4.53 10.55 1.87
C VAL A 22 -5.21 10.93 0.57
N VAL A 23 -4.43 11.42 -0.39
CA VAL A 23 -4.92 12.01 -1.65
C VAL A 23 -4.08 11.58 -2.85
N LYS A 24 -4.61 11.79 -4.06
CA LYS A 24 -3.86 11.68 -5.32
C LYS A 24 -4.28 12.78 -6.29
N LYS A 25 -3.33 13.39 -7.00
CA LYS A 25 -3.55 14.46 -7.97
C LYS A 25 -4.47 14.03 -9.11
N ASP A 26 -4.37 12.79 -9.58
CA ASP A 26 -5.20 12.25 -10.66
C ASP A 26 -6.67 12.01 -10.26
N CYS A 27 -7.06 12.24 -9.00
CA CYS A 27 -8.44 12.15 -8.54
C CYS A 27 -9.15 13.52 -8.63
N PRO A 28 -10.23 13.66 -9.44
CA PRO A 28 -10.99 14.92 -9.52
C PRO A 28 -11.57 15.37 -8.18
N THR A 29 -11.97 14.43 -7.32
CA THR A 29 -12.48 14.74 -5.99
C THR A 29 -11.36 15.23 -5.07
N CYS A 30 -10.14 14.69 -5.17
CA CYS A 30 -8.98 15.22 -4.44
C CYS A 30 -8.68 16.66 -4.86
N GLN A 31 -8.67 16.95 -6.16
CA GLN A 31 -8.48 18.33 -6.66
C GLN A 31 -9.57 19.28 -6.14
N MET A 32 -10.81 18.82 -6.07
CA MET A 32 -11.93 19.61 -5.55
C MET A 32 -11.80 19.94 -4.05
N VAL A 33 -11.29 19.00 -3.23
CA VAL A 33 -11.14 19.19 -1.78
C VAL A 33 -9.80 19.83 -1.38
N GLU A 34 -8.92 20.14 -2.33
CA GLU A 34 -7.67 20.88 -2.09
C GLU A 34 -7.87 22.17 -1.25
N PRO A 35 -8.82 23.08 -1.58
CA PRO A 35 -9.09 24.25 -0.74
C PRO A 35 -9.64 23.88 0.66
N VAL A 36 -10.35 22.76 0.79
CA VAL A 36 -10.86 22.28 2.09
C VAL A 36 -9.71 21.82 2.97
N LEU A 37 -8.71 21.13 2.41
CA LEU A 37 -7.50 20.74 3.15
C LEU A 37 -6.73 21.97 3.66
N ALA A 38 -6.66 23.04 2.85
CA ALA A 38 -6.10 24.32 3.29
C ALA A 38 -6.92 24.96 4.42
N GLU A 39 -8.25 24.90 4.35
CA GLU A 39 -9.15 25.37 5.39
C GLU A 39 -9.00 24.60 6.71
N VAL A 40 -8.91 23.26 6.66
CA VAL A 40 -8.67 22.41 7.83
C VAL A 40 -7.35 22.77 8.51
N ARG A 41 -6.27 22.97 7.74
CA ARG A 41 -4.94 23.34 8.26
C ARG A 41 -4.93 24.66 9.03
N ARG A 42 -5.82 25.60 8.70
CA ARG A 42 -5.95 26.87 9.43
C ARG A 42 -6.54 26.67 10.83
N HIS A 43 -7.29 25.59 11.05
CA HIS A 43 -7.95 25.29 12.31
C HIS A 43 -7.14 24.31 13.17
N ARG A 44 -6.51 23.30 12.57
CA ARG A 44 -5.72 22.29 13.28
C ARG A 44 -4.72 21.57 12.36
N PRO A 45 -3.64 20.97 12.91
CA PRO A 45 -2.68 20.21 12.12
C PRO A 45 -3.33 19.03 11.39
N VAL A 46 -3.02 18.89 10.11
CA VAL A 46 -3.33 17.70 9.29
C VAL A 46 -2.10 17.34 8.48
N LEU A 47 -1.67 16.09 8.61
CA LEU A 47 -0.67 15.47 7.75
C LEU A 47 -1.36 15.12 6.43
N VAL A 48 -0.84 15.61 5.30
CA VAL A 48 -1.34 15.22 3.98
C VAL A 48 -0.32 14.28 3.34
N VAL A 49 -0.78 13.11 2.92
CA VAL A 49 -0.03 12.08 2.22
C VAL A 49 -0.53 12.02 0.78
N THR A 50 0.36 12.16 -0.19
CA THR A 50 0.04 12.15 -1.63
C THR A 50 0.65 10.95 -2.33
N GLN A 51 -0.11 10.28 -3.19
CA GLN A 51 0.28 9.01 -3.79
C GLN A 51 1.02 9.13 -5.12
N ASP A 52 0.85 10.22 -5.87
CA ASP A 52 1.26 10.33 -7.29
C ASP A 52 2.09 11.57 -7.60
N ASP A 53 1.69 12.74 -7.10
CA ASP A 53 2.37 14.01 -7.34
C ASP A 53 2.91 14.59 -6.01
N PRO A 54 4.24 14.69 -5.83
CA PRO A 54 4.86 15.25 -4.64
C PRO A 54 4.48 16.71 -4.35
N ALA A 55 4.03 17.45 -5.35
CA ALA A 55 3.63 18.86 -5.23
C ALA A 55 2.15 19.05 -4.92
N PHE A 56 1.37 17.96 -4.81
CA PHE A 56 -0.06 18.02 -4.55
C PHE A 56 -0.43 17.61 -3.11
N PRO A 57 -1.30 18.37 -2.41
CA PRO A 57 -1.80 19.70 -2.75
C PRO A 57 -0.69 20.76 -2.72
N ALA A 58 -0.92 21.87 -3.44
CA ALA A 58 0.04 22.95 -3.58
C ALA A 58 0.38 23.64 -2.24
N GLU A 59 -0.59 23.68 -1.32
CA GLU A 59 -0.39 24.22 0.02
C GLU A 59 -0.03 23.14 1.04
N GLY A 60 0.81 23.50 2.02
CA GLY A 60 0.98 22.76 3.27
C GLY A 60 1.91 21.54 3.27
N SER A 61 2.89 21.50 2.35
CA SER A 61 4.03 20.55 2.37
C SER A 61 3.61 19.08 2.54
N PRO A 62 2.93 18.49 1.54
CA PRO A 62 2.51 17.09 1.60
C PRO A 62 3.71 16.13 1.69
N VAL A 63 3.48 14.98 2.30
CA VAL A 63 4.42 13.85 2.29
C VAL A 63 4.12 12.99 1.06
N HIS A 64 5.10 12.84 0.18
CA HIS A 64 4.98 11.98 -0.99
C HIS A 64 5.20 10.51 -0.60
N ASP A 65 4.15 9.70 -0.76
CA ASP A 65 4.13 8.27 -0.49
C ASP A 65 4.52 7.48 -1.74
N ALA A 66 5.74 7.72 -2.23
CA ALA A 66 6.23 7.21 -3.51
C ALA A 66 6.17 5.67 -3.63
N ASP A 67 6.40 4.97 -2.51
CA ASP A 67 6.36 3.51 -2.45
C ASP A 67 5.04 2.95 -1.94
N LEU A 68 4.07 3.83 -1.66
CA LEU A 68 2.71 3.53 -1.23
C LEU A 68 2.62 2.78 0.11
N THR A 69 3.71 2.70 0.87
CA THR A 69 3.76 1.97 2.13
C THR A 69 2.95 2.65 3.23
N LEU A 70 2.88 3.98 3.24
CA LEU A 70 2.06 4.71 4.22
C LEU A 70 0.58 4.49 3.96
N SER A 71 0.15 4.61 2.70
CA SER A 71 -1.23 4.35 2.27
C SER A 71 -1.64 2.90 2.56
N HIS A 72 -0.74 1.94 2.32
CA HIS A 72 -0.99 0.53 2.61
C HIS A 72 -1.16 0.28 4.11
N ARG A 73 -0.26 0.81 4.96
CA ARG A 73 -0.37 0.68 6.42
C ARG A 73 -1.64 1.30 7.00
N LEU A 74 -2.16 2.35 6.36
CA LEU A 74 -3.42 2.99 6.73
C LEU A 74 -4.67 2.24 6.19
N GLY A 75 -4.49 1.22 5.35
CA GLY A 75 -5.60 0.48 4.75
C GLY A 75 -6.43 1.33 3.77
N ILE A 76 -5.80 2.23 3.03
CA ILE A 76 -6.52 3.14 2.13
C ILE A 76 -6.96 2.38 0.87
N GLU A 77 -8.27 2.33 0.62
CA GLU A 77 -8.80 1.75 -0.63
C GLU A 77 -9.26 2.82 -1.62
N ILE A 78 -9.68 3.99 -1.12
CA ILE A 78 -10.28 5.08 -1.88
C ILE A 78 -9.63 6.39 -1.45
N VAL A 79 -9.44 7.32 -2.40
CA VAL A 79 -8.97 8.68 -2.16
C VAL A 79 -9.97 9.73 -2.69
N PRO A 80 -10.13 10.90 -2.05
CA PRO A 80 -9.47 11.28 -0.80
C PRO A 80 -10.03 10.48 0.38
N THR A 81 -9.19 10.17 1.37
CA THR A 81 -9.63 9.61 2.66
C THR A 81 -9.02 10.45 3.77
N LEU A 82 -9.85 10.89 4.72
CA LEU A 82 -9.42 11.62 5.91
C LEU A 82 -9.60 10.74 7.15
N LEU A 83 -8.57 10.66 7.98
CA LEU A 83 -8.50 9.82 9.17
C LEU A 83 -8.17 10.64 10.41
N THR A 84 -8.69 10.22 11.56
CA THR A 84 -8.15 10.59 12.89
C THR A 84 -7.34 9.43 13.44
N ARG A 85 -6.10 9.72 13.83
CA ARG A 85 -5.11 8.77 14.35
C ARG A 85 -4.87 9.02 15.85
N GLU A 86 -4.92 7.96 16.64
CA GLU A 86 -4.68 7.96 18.09
C GLU A 86 -3.79 6.78 18.46
N GLY A 87 -2.53 7.05 18.80
CA GLY A 87 -1.57 5.99 19.16
C GLY A 87 -1.41 4.91 18.08
N GLY A 88 -1.48 5.30 16.80
CA GLY A 88 -1.37 4.38 15.66
C GLY A 88 -2.66 3.64 15.28
N SER A 89 -3.74 3.83 16.03
CA SER A 89 -5.07 3.33 15.69
C SER A 89 -5.90 4.40 14.99
N THR A 90 -6.77 4.00 14.08
CA THR A 90 -7.70 4.92 13.40
C THR A 90 -9.00 4.99 14.21
N SER A 91 -9.34 6.17 14.75
CA SER A 91 -10.55 6.37 15.56
C SER A 91 -11.75 6.90 14.77
N ALA A 92 -11.51 7.58 13.64
CA ALA A 92 -12.56 8.07 12.75
C ALA A 92 -12.05 8.15 11.30
N THR A 93 -12.97 8.02 10.33
CA THR A 93 -12.67 7.99 8.90
C THR A 93 -13.77 8.68 8.08
N ALA A 94 -13.39 9.47 7.07
CA ALA A 94 -14.26 9.97 6.02
C ALA A 94 -13.68 9.58 4.66
N ILE A 95 -14.48 8.92 3.82
CA ILE A 95 -14.05 8.37 2.52
C ILE A 95 -14.69 9.17 1.39
N GLY A 96 -13.89 9.53 0.39
CA GLY A 96 -14.28 10.49 -0.64
C GLY A 96 -14.53 11.86 -0.03
N TRP A 97 -15.41 12.63 -0.68
CA TRP A 97 -15.91 13.87 -0.12
C TRP A 97 -17.34 13.67 0.38
N ASN A 98 -17.53 13.85 1.67
CA ASN A 98 -18.83 14.03 2.29
C ASN A 98 -18.66 15.13 3.34
N ARG A 99 -19.36 16.25 3.16
CA ARG A 99 -19.17 17.44 4.00
C ARG A 99 -19.39 17.12 5.48
N GLU A 100 -20.51 16.51 5.82
CA GLU A 100 -20.87 16.20 7.21
C GLU A 100 -19.82 15.28 7.86
N GLN A 101 -19.41 14.22 7.16
CA GLN A 101 -18.35 13.32 7.67
C GLN A 101 -17.01 14.03 7.86
N TRP A 102 -16.62 14.92 6.94
CA TRP A 102 -15.40 15.71 7.08
C TRP A 102 -15.52 16.71 8.25
N GLN A 103 -16.68 17.32 8.46
CA GLN A 103 -16.94 18.20 9.61
C GLN A 103 -16.86 17.42 10.93
N ASP A 104 -17.41 16.21 10.98
CA ASP A 104 -17.33 15.32 12.14
C ASP A 104 -15.90 14.89 12.46
N VAL A 105 -15.16 14.41 11.45
CA VAL A 105 -13.76 13.95 11.61
C VAL A 105 -12.84 15.10 12.02
N THR A 106 -13.02 16.28 11.43
CA THR A 106 -12.15 17.45 11.70
C THR A 106 -12.56 18.23 12.94
N GLY A 107 -13.85 18.24 13.29
CA GLY A 107 -14.46 19.15 14.26
C GLY A 107 -14.64 20.59 13.74
N VAL A 108 -14.55 20.83 12.42
CA VAL A 108 -14.69 22.16 11.82
C VAL A 108 -16.05 22.28 11.12
N GLY A 109 -16.95 23.08 11.67
CA GLY A 109 -18.37 23.07 11.29
C GLY A 109 -18.76 23.74 9.96
N GLU A 110 -17.93 24.63 9.40
CA GLU A 110 -18.24 25.36 8.16
C GLU A 110 -17.40 24.91 6.95
N LEU A 111 -16.81 23.70 6.99
CA LEU A 111 -15.98 23.22 5.88
C LEU A 111 -16.75 23.12 4.56
N GLY A 112 -16.15 23.65 3.49
CA GLY A 112 -16.58 23.38 2.11
C GLY A 112 -18.01 23.84 1.81
N VAL A 113 -18.42 25.01 2.32
CA VAL A 113 -19.76 25.60 2.10
C VAL A 113 -20.10 25.67 0.61
N ASP A 114 -19.13 26.06 -0.23
CA ASP A 114 -19.32 26.27 -1.67
C ASP A 114 -19.19 24.99 -2.52
N LEU A 115 -18.90 23.85 -1.90
CA LEU A 115 -18.80 22.56 -2.58
C LEU A 115 -20.15 21.83 -2.64
N PRO A 116 -20.34 20.84 -3.53
CA PRO A 116 -21.46 19.91 -3.38
C PRO A 116 -21.38 19.18 -2.02
N PRO A 117 -22.50 18.71 -1.46
CA PRO A 117 -22.51 18.03 -0.16
C PRO A 117 -21.68 16.73 -0.17
N SER A 118 -21.57 16.07 -1.32
CA SER A 118 -20.76 14.87 -1.48
C SER A 118 -20.25 14.65 -2.91
N ARG A 119 -19.14 13.93 -3.03
CA ARG A 119 -18.58 13.36 -4.26
C ARG A 119 -17.88 12.04 -3.97
N PRO A 120 -18.05 11.01 -4.82
CA PRO A 120 -17.31 9.76 -4.67
C PRO A 120 -15.81 9.99 -4.88
N GLY A 121 -14.99 9.17 -4.22
CA GLY A 121 -13.55 9.13 -4.46
C GLY A 121 -13.17 8.28 -5.67
N CYS A 122 -11.86 8.13 -5.88
CA CYS A 122 -11.26 7.20 -6.86
C CYS A 122 -10.52 6.08 -6.12
N GLY A 123 -10.25 4.96 -6.80
CA GLY A 123 -9.37 3.92 -6.27
C GLY A 123 -8.00 4.48 -5.88
N ALA A 124 -7.47 4.02 -4.75
CA ALA A 124 -6.15 4.42 -4.28
C ALA A 124 -5.06 3.61 -5.00
N LEU A 125 -3.91 4.21 -5.28
CA LEU A 125 -2.85 3.53 -6.03
C LEU A 125 -2.32 2.28 -5.33
N ASN A 126 -2.35 2.24 -3.99
CA ASN A 126 -1.86 1.11 -3.20
C ASN A 126 -2.71 -0.16 -3.31
N VAL A 127 -3.91 -0.08 -3.90
CA VAL A 127 -4.79 -1.24 -4.17
C VAL A 127 -4.93 -1.54 -5.67
N GLU A 128 -4.24 -0.80 -6.53
CA GLU A 128 -4.29 -0.96 -7.99
C GLU A 128 -3.05 -1.74 -8.50
N PRO A 129 -3.18 -2.56 -9.56
CA PRO A 129 -2.03 -3.16 -10.23
C PRO A 129 -1.11 -2.09 -10.84
N PRO A 130 0.23 -2.28 -10.82
CA PRO A 130 0.97 -3.43 -10.27
C PRO A 130 1.35 -3.27 -8.78
N HIS A 131 0.84 -2.26 -8.09
CA HIS A 131 1.25 -1.94 -6.72
C HIS A 131 0.71 -2.92 -5.69
N VAL A 132 -0.50 -3.44 -5.89
CA VAL A 132 -1.16 -4.36 -4.96
C VAL A 132 -0.32 -5.61 -4.71
N GLU A 133 0.28 -6.23 -5.75
CA GLU A 133 1.10 -7.43 -5.58
C GLU A 133 2.47 -7.12 -4.96
N ARG A 134 3.08 -5.99 -5.34
CA ARG A 134 4.33 -5.53 -4.72
C ARG A 134 4.15 -5.27 -3.24
N LEU A 135 3.07 -4.59 -2.85
CA LEU A 135 2.78 -4.29 -1.45
C LEU A 135 2.40 -5.55 -0.69
N ALA A 136 1.58 -6.43 -1.26
CA ALA A 136 1.30 -7.74 -0.67
C ALA A 136 2.60 -8.52 -0.40
N ALA A 137 3.53 -8.54 -1.36
CA ALA A 137 4.81 -9.21 -1.21
C ALA A 137 5.76 -8.54 -0.20
N LEU A 138 5.66 -7.22 -0.05
CA LEU A 138 6.47 -6.44 0.90
C LEU A 138 6.01 -6.62 2.35
N PHE A 139 4.71 -6.76 2.56
CA PHE A 139 4.07 -6.92 3.87
C PHE A 139 3.67 -8.38 4.16
N ALA A 140 4.02 -9.30 3.28
CA ALA A 140 3.85 -10.74 3.49
C ALA A 140 4.69 -11.22 4.67
N ASP A 141 4.06 -11.89 5.63
CA ASP A 141 4.76 -12.56 6.71
C ASP A 141 5.26 -13.95 6.26
N GLY A 142 6.55 -14.21 6.47
CA GLY A 142 7.19 -15.49 6.17
C GLY A 142 7.43 -15.74 4.67
N GLY A 143 7.46 -17.02 4.30
CA GLY A 143 7.58 -17.46 2.92
C GLY A 143 8.85 -18.27 2.60
N ALA A 144 8.94 -18.71 1.34
CA ALA A 144 10.08 -19.47 0.83
C ALA A 144 11.38 -18.65 0.93
N ARG A 145 12.50 -19.35 1.14
CA ARG A 145 13.82 -18.72 1.19
C ARG A 145 14.11 -17.99 -0.12
N ARG A 146 14.47 -16.70 -0.03
CA ARG A 146 14.95 -15.93 -1.18
C ARG A 146 16.32 -16.41 -1.64
N VAL A 147 16.48 -16.48 -2.95
CA VAL A 147 17.75 -16.79 -3.61
C VAL A 147 18.22 -15.50 -4.25
N GLU A 148 19.33 -14.98 -3.75
CA GLU A 148 19.99 -13.83 -4.37
C GLU A 148 20.67 -14.27 -5.67
N LEU A 149 20.47 -13.46 -6.72
CA LEU A 149 21.14 -13.59 -8.00
C LEU A 149 22.19 -12.48 -8.11
N GLY A 150 23.26 -12.73 -8.87
CA GLY A 150 24.22 -11.68 -9.18
C GLY A 150 23.60 -10.60 -10.08
N ASP A 151 24.10 -9.36 -10.00
CA ASP A 151 23.56 -8.22 -10.78
C ASP A 151 23.54 -8.44 -12.31
N GLN A 152 24.40 -9.34 -12.82
CA GLN A 152 24.52 -9.68 -14.24
C GLN A 152 24.05 -11.10 -14.55
N GLU A 153 23.46 -11.79 -13.57
CA GLU A 153 22.97 -13.15 -13.72
C GLU A 153 21.53 -13.13 -14.22
N ASP A 154 21.27 -13.81 -15.33
CA ASP A 154 19.91 -14.02 -15.84
C ASP A 154 19.17 -15.05 -14.97
N ASP A 155 17.92 -14.79 -14.62
CA ASP A 155 17.16 -15.59 -13.66
C ASP A 155 16.75 -16.96 -14.23
N VAL A 156 16.47 -17.04 -15.53
CA VAL A 156 16.15 -18.30 -16.21
C VAL A 156 17.40 -19.16 -16.34
N GLU A 157 18.52 -18.58 -16.76
CA GLU A 157 19.81 -19.28 -16.88
C GLU A 157 20.36 -19.69 -15.51
N ALA A 158 20.11 -18.89 -14.46
CA ALA A 158 20.46 -19.21 -13.08
C ALA A 158 19.81 -20.51 -12.60
N CYS A 159 18.52 -20.72 -12.93
CA CYS A 159 17.80 -21.95 -12.63
C CYS A 159 18.42 -23.15 -13.35
N PHE A 160 18.77 -22.99 -14.63
CA PHE A 160 19.42 -24.06 -15.41
C PHE A 160 20.81 -24.40 -14.87
N ALA A 161 21.66 -23.40 -14.63
CA ALA A 161 23.02 -23.58 -14.11
C ALA A 161 23.06 -24.26 -12.72
N ARG A 162 22.02 -24.09 -11.92
CA ARG A 162 21.84 -24.74 -10.61
C ARG A 162 21.16 -26.12 -10.69
N GLY A 163 20.77 -26.56 -11.89
CA GLY A 163 20.11 -27.85 -12.12
C GLY A 163 18.66 -27.90 -11.63
N TRP A 164 17.98 -26.76 -11.55
CA TRP A 164 16.58 -26.67 -11.09
C TRP A 164 15.55 -26.89 -12.20
N THR A 165 16.01 -27.09 -13.43
CA THR A 165 15.15 -27.35 -14.59
C THR A 165 15.45 -28.73 -15.16
N ASP A 166 14.52 -29.25 -15.96
CA ASP A 166 14.66 -30.49 -16.72
C ASP A 166 15.41 -30.31 -18.06
N GLY A 167 16.05 -29.15 -18.25
CA GLY A 167 16.66 -28.72 -19.51
C GLY A 167 15.77 -27.82 -20.38
N LEU A 168 14.51 -27.60 -19.99
CA LEU A 168 13.66 -26.58 -20.61
C LEU A 168 13.72 -25.24 -19.87
N PRO A 169 13.44 -24.11 -20.56
CA PRO A 169 13.31 -22.81 -19.90
C PRO A 169 12.18 -22.81 -18.88
N VAL A 170 12.42 -22.19 -17.72
CA VAL A 170 11.43 -22.01 -16.65
C VAL A 170 11.15 -20.52 -16.44
N VAL A 171 10.07 -20.21 -15.74
CA VAL A 171 9.79 -18.86 -15.26
C VAL A 171 10.02 -18.85 -13.74
N PRO A 172 11.12 -18.28 -13.24
CA PRO A 172 11.38 -18.21 -11.81
C PRO A 172 10.24 -17.46 -11.09
N PRO A 173 9.81 -17.94 -9.91
CA PRO A 173 8.83 -17.22 -9.10
C PRO A 173 9.44 -15.90 -8.59
N THR A 174 8.67 -14.81 -8.64
CA THR A 174 8.98 -13.58 -7.90
C THR A 174 7.99 -13.44 -6.75
N PRO A 175 8.32 -12.70 -5.67
CA PRO A 175 7.39 -12.48 -4.57
C PRO A 175 6.01 -12.00 -5.02
N GLU A 176 5.95 -11.07 -5.98
CA GLU A 176 4.70 -10.54 -6.53
C GLU A 176 3.90 -11.60 -7.31
N ARG A 177 4.58 -12.45 -8.08
CA ARG A 177 3.93 -13.56 -8.80
C ARG A 177 3.37 -14.60 -7.84
N VAL A 178 4.09 -14.88 -6.75
CA VAL A 178 3.65 -15.81 -5.70
C VAL A 178 2.41 -15.24 -4.98
N GLU A 179 2.43 -13.99 -4.54
CA GLU A 179 1.26 -13.38 -3.89
C GLU A 179 0.05 -13.31 -4.83
N ARG A 180 0.26 -13.02 -6.12
CA ARG A 180 -0.82 -13.09 -7.11
C ARG A 180 -1.41 -14.50 -7.23
N MET A 181 -0.57 -15.53 -7.23
CA MET A 181 -1.03 -16.92 -7.26
C MET A 181 -1.81 -17.27 -5.97
N LEU A 182 -1.28 -16.90 -4.81
CA LEU A 182 -1.89 -17.16 -3.50
C LEU A 182 -3.25 -16.47 -3.34
N ALA A 183 -3.45 -15.30 -3.94
CA ALA A 183 -4.76 -14.62 -3.96
C ALA A 183 -5.87 -15.47 -4.63
N GLY A 184 -5.53 -16.50 -5.42
CA GLY A 184 -6.47 -17.43 -6.01
C GLY A 184 -7.02 -18.50 -5.04
N THR A 185 -6.54 -18.55 -3.80
CA THR A 185 -6.94 -19.55 -2.80
C THR A 185 -7.19 -18.91 -1.42
N ARG A 186 -7.92 -19.62 -0.56
CA ARG A 186 -8.11 -19.28 0.86
C ARG A 186 -7.32 -20.17 1.82
N ARG A 187 -6.55 -21.11 1.26
CA ARG A 187 -5.74 -22.05 2.04
C ARG A 187 -4.55 -21.33 2.67
N ASP A 188 -4.10 -21.83 3.82
CA ASP A 188 -2.92 -21.30 4.47
C ASP A 188 -1.67 -21.58 3.62
N ARG A 189 -0.79 -20.59 3.47
CA ARG A 189 0.41 -20.70 2.61
C ARG A 189 1.37 -21.82 3.06
N ALA A 190 1.41 -22.09 4.37
CA ALA A 190 2.21 -23.14 4.98
C ALA A 190 1.46 -24.48 5.09
N GLU A 191 0.21 -24.56 4.64
CA GLU A 191 -0.54 -25.81 4.62
C GLU A 191 0.18 -26.85 3.77
N MET A 192 0.58 -27.96 4.39
CA MET A 192 1.26 -29.05 3.69
C MET A 192 0.29 -29.78 2.76
N LEU A 193 0.69 -29.91 1.49
CA LEU A 193 -0.04 -30.64 0.46
C LEU A 193 0.41 -32.09 0.33
N GLY A 194 1.70 -32.34 0.54
CA GLY A 194 2.28 -33.68 0.48
C GLY A 194 3.80 -33.62 0.37
N LEU A 195 4.40 -34.80 0.15
CA LEU A 195 5.81 -34.90 -0.21
C LEU A 195 5.93 -35.08 -1.72
N VAL A 196 6.84 -34.33 -2.35
CA VAL A 196 7.06 -34.35 -3.80
C VAL A 196 8.35 -35.09 -4.13
N ALA A 197 8.21 -36.19 -4.88
CA ALA A 197 9.34 -36.93 -5.45
C ALA A 197 10.15 -36.04 -6.43
N PRO A 198 11.45 -36.29 -6.65
CA PRO A 198 12.22 -37.46 -6.22
C PRO A 198 12.81 -37.36 -4.80
N ASP A 199 13.05 -36.15 -4.29
CA ASP A 199 13.73 -35.96 -3.00
C ASP A 199 12.76 -36.01 -1.80
N TYR A 200 11.45 -36.19 -2.07
CA TYR A 200 10.37 -36.23 -1.08
C TYR A 200 10.36 -35.02 -0.15
N GLY A 201 10.66 -33.84 -0.71
CA GLY A 201 10.58 -32.57 0.00
C GLY A 201 9.12 -32.21 0.32
N GLU A 202 8.94 -31.46 1.42
CA GLU A 202 7.64 -30.89 1.79
C GLU A 202 7.17 -29.90 0.73
N CYS A 203 5.98 -30.16 0.19
CA CYS A 203 5.25 -29.24 -0.69
C CYS A 203 4.12 -28.60 0.11
N THR A 204 4.10 -27.27 0.09
CA THR A 204 3.05 -26.45 0.71
C THR A 204 2.24 -25.75 -0.38
N VAL A 205 1.26 -24.94 0.01
CA VAL A 205 0.49 -24.14 -0.95
C VAL A 205 1.38 -23.11 -1.68
N GLU A 206 2.40 -22.59 -1.00
CA GLU A 206 3.35 -21.62 -1.57
C GLU A 206 4.52 -22.27 -2.34
N LYS A 207 5.02 -23.42 -1.87
CA LYS A 207 6.31 -24.00 -2.25
C LYS A 207 6.21 -25.44 -2.75
#